data_AF-A0A8T3WY06-F1
#
_entry.id   AF-A0A8T3WY06-F1
#
_cell.length_a   1.000
_cell.length_b   1.000
_cell.length_c   1.000
_cell.angle_alpha   90.00
_cell.angle_beta   90.00
_cell.angle_gamma   90.00
#
_symmetry.space_group_name_H-M   'P 1'
#
loop_
_entity.id
_entity.type
_entity.pdbx_description
1 polymer ?
#
loop_
_entity_poly.entity_id
_entity_poly.type
_entity_poly.pdbx_seq_one_letter_code
_entity_poly.pdbx_strand_id
1 'polypeptide(L)'
;MADTTISVSKKFHDWLKGKGSKGESYEDIIKKVIKADFPSESGSKETARSTAADSQKPKTAPKDIKKAADDSSRKATIKEKPGPKNTKTSAKDKKAGSKPANASKELKQWRYEKNLELQRMETELELAKLSNDAAKAKELSSSIAQLKYQLEQRK
;
A
#
# COMPACT_ATOMS: atom_id res chain seq x y z
N MET A 1 -33.90 9.04 -19.44
CA MET A 1 -33.02 8.64 -18.32
C MET A 1 -32.93 9.82 -17.38
N ALA A 2 -32.89 9.60 -16.07
CA ALA A 2 -32.81 10.71 -15.10
C ALA A 2 -31.35 11.13 -14.92
N ASP A 3 -31.02 12.36 -15.27
CA ASP A 3 -29.68 12.92 -15.07
C ASP A 3 -29.45 13.09 -13.57
N THR A 4 -28.65 12.19 -13.00
CA THR A 4 -28.37 12.15 -11.56
C THR A 4 -27.00 12.74 -11.31
N THR A 5 -26.96 13.92 -10.70
CA THR A 5 -25.70 14.54 -10.28
C THR A 5 -25.32 14.03 -8.89
N ILE A 6 -24.12 13.49 -8.75
CA ILE A 6 -23.58 13.02 -7.47
C ILE A 6 -22.38 13.85 -7.05
N SER A 7 -22.33 14.21 -5.76
CA SER A 7 -21.13 14.80 -5.17
C SER A 7 -20.20 13.69 -4.69
N VAL A 8 -18.93 13.76 -5.09
CA VAL A 8 -17.91 12.78 -4.71
C VAL A 8 -16.76 13.45 -3.98
N SER A 9 -16.06 12.68 -3.14
CA SER A 9 -14.86 13.18 -2.46
C SER A 9 -13.73 13.47 -3.45
N LYS A 10 -12.88 14.44 -3.12
CA LYS A 10 -11.71 14.80 -3.95
C LYS A 10 -10.79 13.60 -4.24
N LYS A 11 -10.56 12.76 -3.23
CA LYS A 11 -9.75 11.53 -3.37
C LYS A 11 -10.34 10.57 -4.40
N PHE A 12 -11.66 10.38 -4.40
CA PHE A 12 -12.33 9.50 -5.36
C PHE A 12 -12.30 10.09 -6.79
N HIS A 13 -12.51 11.39 -6.91
CA HIS A 13 -12.40 12.08 -8.20
C HIS A 13 -10.99 11.98 -8.80
N ASP A 14 -9.95 12.16 -8.00
CA ASP A 14 -8.55 12.01 -8.44
C ASP A 14 -8.23 10.56 -8.80
N TRP A 15 -8.82 9.59 -8.10
CA TRP A 15 -8.70 8.17 -8.44
C TRP A 15 -9.36 7.84 -9.79
N LEU A 16 -10.55 8.36 -10.07
CA LEU A 16 -11.24 8.17 -11.35
C LEU A 16 -10.42 8.71 -12.53
N LYS A 17 -9.77 9.87 -12.36
CA LYS A 17 -8.84 10.42 -13.36
C LYS A 17 -7.69 9.49 -13.69
N GLY A 18 -7.18 8.75 -12.70
CA GLY A 18 -6.10 7.78 -12.90
C GLY A 18 -6.54 6.48 -13.57
N LYS A 19 -7.85 6.20 -13.61
CA LYS A 19 -8.42 4.99 -14.23
C LYS A 19 -8.88 5.18 -15.67
N GLY A 20 -9.15 6.41 -16.08
CA GLY A 20 -9.63 6.73 -17.42
C GLY A 20 -8.54 6.87 -18.48
N SER A 21 -8.93 6.68 -19.73
CA SER A 21 -8.13 7.05 -20.90
C SER A 21 -8.42 8.50 -21.34
N LYS A 22 -7.52 9.11 -22.11
CA LYS A 22 -7.69 10.49 -22.59
C LYS A 22 -8.97 10.62 -23.43
N GLY A 23 -9.91 11.46 -22.99
CA GLY A 23 -11.20 11.69 -23.66
C GLY A 23 -12.34 10.78 -23.21
N GLU A 24 -12.11 9.90 -22.24
CA GLU A 24 -13.14 9.02 -21.67
C GLU A 24 -14.01 9.76 -20.65
N SER A 25 -15.33 9.53 -20.69
CA SER A 25 -16.27 10.12 -19.74
C SER A 25 -16.16 9.45 -18.36
N TYR A 26 -16.34 10.22 -17.29
CA TYR A 26 -16.39 9.66 -15.93
C TYR A 26 -17.48 8.60 -15.77
N GLU A 27 -18.59 8.71 -16.49
CA GLU A 27 -19.65 7.71 -16.46
C GLU A 27 -19.17 6.35 -16.98
N ASP A 28 -18.40 6.33 -18.07
CA ASP A 28 -17.89 5.09 -18.66
C ASP A 28 -16.82 4.45 -17.77
N ILE A 29 -15.99 5.28 -17.15
CA ILE A 29 -15.00 4.84 -16.15
C ILE A 29 -15.72 4.20 -14.96
N ILE A 30 -16.75 4.86 -14.41
CA ILE A 30 -17.53 4.35 -13.28
C ILE A 30 -18.23 3.03 -13.66
N LYS A 31 -18.86 2.95 -14.84
CA LYS A 31 -19.49 1.71 -15.33
C LYS A 31 -18.50 0.56 -15.46
N LYS A 32 -17.29 0.81 -15.97
CA LYS A 32 -16.22 -0.21 -16.07
C LYS A 32 -15.75 -0.69 -14.71
N VAL A 33 -15.55 0.24 -13.76
CA VAL A 33 -15.15 -0.08 -12.39
C VAL A 33 -16.21 -0.96 -11.72
N ILE A 34 -17.48 -0.55 -11.77
CA ILE A 34 -18.58 -1.31 -11.17
C ILE A 34 -18.69 -2.70 -11.80
N LYS A 35 -18.52 -2.83 -13.12
CA LYS A 35 -18.57 -4.13 -13.81
C LYS A 35 -17.40 -5.06 -13.47
N ALA A 36 -16.24 -4.49 -13.12
CA ALA A 36 -15.07 -5.25 -12.68
C ALA A 36 -15.18 -5.71 -11.23
N ASP A 37 -15.71 -4.85 -10.34
CA ASP A 37 -15.89 -5.16 -8.91
C ASP A 37 -17.12 -6.03 -8.64
N PHE A 38 -18.16 -5.93 -9.49
CA PHE A 38 -19.36 -6.73 -9.45
C PHE A 38 -19.59 -7.40 -10.81
N PRO A 39 -18.85 -8.48 -11.13
CA PRO A 39 -19.22 -9.31 -12.27
C PRO A 39 -20.61 -9.86 -11.99
N SER A 40 -21.60 -9.37 -12.74
CA SER A 40 -22.96 -9.91 -12.70
C SER A 40 -22.92 -11.36 -13.17
N GLU A 41 -22.73 -12.31 -12.24
CA GLU A 41 -23.01 -13.73 -12.43
C GLU A 41 -24.52 -13.90 -12.60
N SER A 42 -25.00 -13.66 -13.82
CA SER A 42 -26.31 -14.10 -14.27
C SER A 42 -26.29 -14.19 -15.80
N GLY A 43 -25.74 -15.29 -16.30
CA GLY A 43 -25.70 -15.60 -17.73
C GLY A 43 -24.87 -16.84 -18.05
N SER A 44 -25.46 -18.01 -17.86
CA SER A 44 -25.23 -19.29 -18.56
C SER A 44 -23.90 -19.56 -19.25
N LYS A 45 -23.12 -20.46 -18.64
CA LYS A 45 -22.55 -21.71 -19.21
C LYS A 45 -22.42 -21.76 -20.75
N GLU A 46 -21.20 -21.63 -21.26
CA GLU A 46 -20.72 -22.46 -22.37
C GLU A 46 -19.24 -22.79 -22.19
N THR A 47 -19.00 -24.06 -21.86
CA THR A 47 -17.70 -24.72 -21.93
C THR A 47 -17.33 -24.91 -23.40
N ALA A 48 -16.22 -24.34 -23.85
CA ALA A 48 -15.51 -24.82 -25.04
C ALA A 48 -14.04 -24.99 -24.72
N ARG A 49 -13.63 -26.26 -24.80
CA ARG A 49 -12.33 -26.82 -24.45
C ARG A 49 -11.51 -26.97 -25.75
N SER A 50 -10.21 -26.68 -25.62
CA SER A 50 -9.07 -27.20 -26.40
C SER A 50 -8.65 -26.56 -27.74
N THR A 51 -7.44 -25.97 -27.65
CA THR A 51 -6.24 -26.19 -28.48
C THR A 51 -6.25 -25.89 -29.98
N ALA A 52 -5.42 -24.93 -30.37
CA ALA A 52 -4.42 -25.15 -31.42
C ALA A 52 -3.18 -24.30 -31.09
N ALA A 53 -2.07 -25.00 -30.87
CA ALA A 53 -0.75 -24.41 -30.91
C ALA A 53 -0.41 -24.02 -32.35
N ASP A 54 0.10 -22.82 -32.59
CA ASP A 54 1.07 -22.63 -33.66
C ASP A 54 2.03 -21.46 -33.34
N SER A 55 3.29 -21.84 -33.19
CA SER A 55 4.48 -21.21 -33.75
C SER A 55 4.51 -19.67 -33.91
N GLN A 56 5.38 -19.01 -33.13
CA GLN A 56 6.54 -18.27 -33.68
C GLN A 56 7.35 -17.56 -32.57
N LYS A 57 8.50 -18.16 -32.23
CA LYS A 57 9.76 -17.44 -31.97
C LYS A 57 10.60 -17.61 -33.26
N PRO A 58 11.67 -16.82 -33.59
CA PRO A 58 12.58 -16.11 -32.67
C PRO A 58 13.15 -14.76 -33.21
N LYS A 59 14.21 -14.27 -32.53
CA LYS A 59 15.18 -13.20 -32.88
C LYS A 59 14.79 -11.81 -32.35
N THR A 60 15.63 -11.04 -31.66
CA THR A 60 17.10 -10.99 -31.54
C THR A 60 17.46 -10.16 -30.30
N ALA A 61 18.65 -10.37 -29.76
CA ALA A 61 19.16 -9.80 -28.51
C ALA A 61 19.76 -8.37 -28.69
N PRO A 62 20.46 -7.81 -27.68
CA PRO A 62 20.33 -6.44 -27.20
C PRO A 62 21.11 -5.42 -28.03
N LYS A 63 20.68 -4.14 -28.01
CA LYS A 63 21.52 -3.03 -28.48
C LYS A 63 22.07 -2.25 -27.29
N ASP A 64 23.34 -2.53 -27.00
CA ASP A 64 24.34 -1.59 -26.52
C ASP A 64 24.16 -0.19 -27.14
N ILE A 65 24.06 0.84 -26.31
CA ILE A 65 24.41 2.21 -26.72
C ILE A 65 25.46 2.70 -25.73
N LYS A 66 26.72 2.59 -26.16
CA LYS A 66 27.84 3.29 -25.54
C LYS A 66 27.77 4.78 -25.90
N LYS A 67 27.78 5.61 -24.85
CA LYS A 67 28.64 6.77 -24.59
C LYS A 67 28.94 7.75 -25.75
N ALA A 68 28.56 9.02 -25.56
CA ALA A 68 29.39 10.16 -25.95
C ALA A 68 29.51 11.11 -24.74
N ALA A 69 30.75 11.44 -24.42
CA ALA A 69 31.16 12.46 -23.46
C ALA A 69 31.53 13.75 -24.22
N ASP A 70 31.85 14.78 -23.44
CA ASP A 70 32.46 16.08 -23.80
C ASP A 70 31.47 17.16 -24.31
N ASP A 71 31.52 18.43 -23.88
CA ASP A 71 32.52 19.15 -23.09
C ASP A 71 31.94 20.47 -22.52
N SER A 72 32.65 21.02 -21.52
CA SER A 72 32.78 22.44 -21.19
C SER A 72 31.64 23.23 -20.53
N SER A 73 31.80 23.45 -19.21
CA SER A 73 32.25 24.77 -18.75
C SER A 73 32.90 24.67 -17.37
N ARG A 74 34.14 25.13 -17.26
CA ARG A 74 35.04 24.98 -16.11
C ARG A 74 35.41 26.36 -15.56
N LYS A 75 35.22 26.55 -14.24
CA LYS A 75 35.99 27.34 -13.22
C LYS A 75 35.04 28.10 -12.28
N ALA A 76 35.31 28.24 -10.97
CA ALA A 76 36.62 28.54 -10.39
C ALA A 76 36.79 28.16 -8.90
N THR A 77 38.01 27.68 -8.61
CA THR A 77 38.93 27.93 -7.47
C THR A 77 38.62 27.61 -6.00
N ILE A 78 39.53 26.78 -5.50
CA ILE A 78 39.94 26.40 -4.15
C ILE A 78 40.51 27.61 -3.37
N LYS A 79 40.20 27.71 -2.07
CA LYS A 79 41.09 28.31 -1.06
C LYS A 79 41.42 27.27 0.00
N GLU A 80 42.64 26.78 -0.09
CA GLU A 80 43.35 26.04 0.95
C GLU A 80 43.96 27.07 1.92
N LYS A 81 44.04 26.76 3.22
CA LYS A 81 45.28 26.80 4.01
C LYS A 81 45.07 26.18 5.41
N PRO A 82 46.15 25.70 6.07
CA PRO A 82 46.11 24.50 6.91
C PRO A 82 46.57 24.68 8.38
N GLY A 83 46.20 23.70 9.22
CA GLY A 83 46.92 23.24 10.43
C GLY A 83 46.39 23.71 11.80
N PRO A 84 46.83 23.13 12.95
CA PRO A 84 47.55 21.85 13.16
C PRO A 84 47.06 20.99 14.37
N LYS A 85 47.43 19.71 14.32
CA LYS A 85 47.83 18.78 15.42
C LYS A 85 46.87 18.34 16.56
N ASN A 86 46.68 17.03 16.57
CA ASN A 86 46.93 16.07 17.67
C ASN A 86 46.25 16.27 19.03
N THR A 87 45.37 15.32 19.37
CA THR A 87 45.56 14.49 20.58
C THR A 87 44.94 13.09 20.39
N LYS A 88 45.81 12.07 20.40
CA LYS A 88 45.46 10.72 20.84
C LYS A 88 44.85 10.81 22.24
N THR A 89 43.81 10.03 22.55
CA THR A 89 43.87 8.93 23.54
C THR A 89 42.50 8.30 23.79
N SER A 90 42.49 6.98 23.59
CA SER A 90 41.82 5.91 24.33
C SER A 90 40.59 6.19 25.20
N ALA A 91 39.58 5.35 24.92
CA ALA A 91 38.81 4.59 25.89
C ALA A 91 38.23 5.35 27.09
N LYS A 92 36.95 5.70 26.96
CA LYS A 92 36.01 5.39 28.04
C LYS A 92 34.83 4.65 27.44
N ASP A 93 34.93 3.33 27.55
CA ASP A 93 33.83 2.38 27.58
C ASP A 93 32.74 2.94 28.50
N LYS A 94 31.86 3.78 27.92
CA LYS A 94 30.52 3.90 28.44
C LYS A 94 29.76 2.79 27.74
N LYS A 95 29.76 1.59 28.34
CA LYS A 95 28.62 0.69 28.23
C LYS A 95 27.40 1.47 28.73
N ALA A 96 26.84 2.31 27.86
CA ALA A 96 25.43 2.55 27.86
C ALA A 96 24.84 1.16 27.66
N GLY A 97 24.37 0.55 28.76
CA GLY A 97 23.65 -0.70 28.68
C GLY A 97 22.55 -0.49 27.65
N SER A 98 22.69 -1.11 26.48
CA SER A 98 21.66 -1.18 25.46
C SER A 98 20.46 -1.90 26.06
N LYS A 99 19.62 -1.14 26.78
CA LYS A 99 18.27 -1.51 27.16
C LYS A 99 17.33 -1.18 25.99
N PRO A 100 16.20 -1.87 25.89
CA PRO A 100 15.90 -2.73 24.75
C PRO A 100 15.25 -1.96 23.61
N ALA A 101 16.04 -1.57 22.61
CA ALA A 101 15.49 -1.11 21.34
C ALA A 101 14.55 -2.16 20.69
N ASN A 102 14.68 -3.44 21.07
CA ASN A 102 13.87 -4.54 20.55
C ASN A 102 12.47 -4.61 21.18
N ALA A 103 12.34 -4.45 22.50
CA ALA A 103 11.04 -4.51 23.19
C ALA A 103 10.08 -3.40 22.71
N SER A 104 10.61 -2.23 22.35
CA SER A 104 9.81 -1.14 21.78
C SER A 104 9.31 -1.46 20.36
N LYS A 105 10.10 -2.17 19.55
CA LYS A 105 9.69 -2.59 18.20
C LYS A 105 8.64 -3.69 18.25
N GLU A 106 8.84 -4.69 19.12
CA GLU A 106 7.87 -5.78 19.35
C GLU A 106 6.53 -5.23 19.86
N LEU A 107 6.54 -4.29 20.81
CA LEU A 107 5.32 -3.67 21.30
C LEU A 107 4.59 -2.86 20.22
N LYS A 108 5.33 -2.12 19.38
CA LYS A 108 4.74 -1.39 18.25
C LYS A 108 4.14 -2.34 17.21
N GLN A 109 4.83 -3.42 16.89
CA GLN A 109 4.36 -4.45 15.97
C GLN A 109 3.09 -5.12 16.51
N TRP A 110 3.10 -5.51 17.79
CA TRP A 110 1.94 -6.10 18.44
C TRP A 110 0.74 -5.15 18.44
N ARG A 111 0.94 -3.86 18.75
CA ARG A 111 -0.15 -2.86 18.69
C ARG A 111 -0.70 -2.69 17.26
N TYR A 112 0.18 -2.71 16.26
CA TYR A 112 -0.24 -2.64 14.86
C TYR A 112 -1.11 -3.84 14.48
N GLU A 113 -0.67 -5.05 14.79
CA GLU A 113 -1.42 -6.28 14.52
C GLU A 113 -2.77 -6.29 15.24
N LYS A 114 -2.80 -5.88 16.50
CA LYS A 114 -4.04 -5.82 17.30
C LYS A 114 -5.00 -4.74 16.82
N ASN A 115 -4.50 -3.60 16.34
CA ASN A 115 -5.36 -2.59 15.71
C ASN A 115 -5.92 -3.07 14.36
N LEU A 116 -5.15 -3.84 13.58
CA LEU A 116 -5.62 -4.45 12.35
C LEU A 116 -6.73 -5.48 12.63
N GLU A 117 -6.54 -6.32 13.65
CA GLU A 117 -7.52 -7.30 14.11
C GLU A 117 -8.80 -6.61 14.61
N LEU A 118 -8.66 -5.50 15.35
CA LEU A 118 -9.78 -4.68 15.79
C LEU A 118 -10.61 -4.16 14.62
N GLN A 119 -9.96 -3.61 13.60
CA GLN A 119 -10.63 -3.09 12.41
C GLN A 119 -11.37 -4.19 11.64
N ARG A 120 -10.79 -5.40 11.55
CA ARG A 120 -11.45 -6.57 10.95
C ARG A 120 -12.70 -6.95 11.72
N MET A 121 -12.62 -7.07 13.04
CA MET A 121 -13.79 -7.42 13.86
C MET A 121 -14.87 -6.34 13.83
N GLU A 122 -14.51 -5.06 13.81
CA GLU A 122 -15.48 -3.96 13.64
C GLU A 122 -16.21 -4.05 12.29
N THR A 123 -15.50 -4.42 11.23
CA THR A 123 -16.09 -4.66 9.90
C THR A 123 -17.02 -5.88 9.92
N GLU A 124 -16.59 -6.98 10.53
CA GLU A 124 -17.42 -8.19 10.67
C GLU A 124 -18.67 -7.94 11.53
N LEU A 125 -18.57 -7.08 12.55
CA LEU A 125 -19.71 -6.66 13.37
C LEU A 125 -20.73 -5.91 12.52
N GLU A 126 -20.27 -5.00 11.67
CA GLU A 126 -21.14 -4.26 10.75
C GLU A 126 -21.81 -5.20 9.74
N LEU A 127 -21.07 -6.15 9.19
CA LEU A 127 -21.64 -7.19 8.32
C LEU A 127 -22.66 -8.07 9.05
N ALA A 128 -22.39 -8.48 10.29
CA ALA A 128 -23.31 -9.27 11.10
C ALA A 128 -24.61 -8.49 11.42
N LYS A 129 -24.50 -7.18 11.65
CA LYS A 129 -25.67 -6.30 11.82
C LYS A 129 -26.48 -6.21 10.53
N LEU A 130 -25.83 -6.04 9.38
CA LEU A 130 -26.49 -6.00 8.07
C LEU A 130 -27.16 -7.33 7.71
N SER A 131 -26.59 -8.46 8.13
CA SER A 131 -27.16 -9.79 7.93
C SER A 131 -28.21 -10.18 8.99
N ASN A 132 -28.57 -9.28 9.92
CA ASN A 132 -29.45 -9.55 11.06
C ASN A 132 -29.02 -10.76 11.92
N ASP A 133 -27.72 -11.05 11.98
CA ASP A 133 -27.17 -12.11 12.84
C ASP A 133 -26.86 -11.54 14.24
N ALA A 134 -27.89 -11.50 15.08
CA ALA A 134 -27.80 -10.95 16.42
C ALA A 134 -26.85 -11.74 17.35
N ALA A 135 -26.72 -13.05 17.14
CA ALA A 135 -25.82 -13.89 17.94
C ALA A 135 -24.36 -13.53 17.64
N LYS A 136 -24.01 -13.49 16.36
CA LYS A 136 -22.67 -13.12 15.91
C LYS A 136 -22.32 -11.67 16.24
N ALA A 137 -23.27 -10.75 16.11
CA ALA A 137 -23.06 -9.35 16.47
C ALA A 137 -22.75 -9.18 17.97
N LYS A 138 -23.42 -9.94 18.85
CA LYS A 138 -23.16 -9.89 20.29
C LYS A 138 -21.79 -10.47 20.64
N GLU A 139 -21.42 -11.58 20.02
CA GLU A 139 -20.10 -12.21 20.21
C GLU A 139 -18.97 -11.25 19.77
N LEU A 140 -19.06 -10.71 18.54
CA LEU A 140 -18.08 -9.77 18.01
C LEU A 140 -17.98 -8.51 18.86
N SER A 141 -19.11 -7.98 19.35
CA SER A 141 -19.10 -6.81 20.23
C SER A 141 -18.35 -7.06 21.54
N SER A 142 -18.48 -8.27 22.11
CA SER A 142 -17.73 -8.67 23.31
C SER A 142 -16.23 -8.81 23.02
N SER A 143 -15.88 -9.47 21.91
CA SER A 143 -14.49 -9.66 21.49
C SER A 143 -13.78 -8.33 21.20
N ILE A 144 -14.46 -7.38 20.54
CA ILE A 144 -13.97 -6.02 20.30
C ILE A 144 -13.69 -5.30 21.63
N ALA A 145 -14.60 -5.38 22.59
CA ALA A 145 -14.42 -4.74 23.90
C ALA A 145 -13.20 -5.32 24.64
N GLN A 146 -13.04 -6.64 24.63
CA GLN A 146 -11.89 -7.31 25.25
C GLN A 146 -10.56 -6.93 24.56
N LEU A 147 -10.56 -6.83 23.23
CA LEU A 147 -9.37 -6.43 22.48
C LEU A 147 -8.98 -4.96 22.76
N LYS A 148 -9.96 -4.05 22.82
CA LYS A 148 -9.75 -2.64 23.21
C LYS A 148 -9.15 -2.55 24.60
N TYR A 149 -9.66 -3.33 25.54
CA TYR A 149 -9.11 -3.40 26.90
C TYR A 149 -7.65 -3.88 26.91
N GLN A 150 -7.31 -4.94 26.15
CA GLN A 150 -5.92 -5.42 26.05
C GLN A 150 -4.96 -4.37 25.47
N LEU A 151 -5.40 -3.63 24.46
CA LEU A 151 -4.62 -2.53 23.87
C LEU A 151 -4.37 -1.39 24.87
N GLU A 152 -5.35 -1.10 25.72
CA GLU A 152 -5.24 -0.08 26.77
C GLU A 152 -4.30 -0.50 27.89
N GLN A 153 -4.38 -1.76 28.35
CA GLN A 153 -3.51 -2.28 29.41
C GLN A 153 -2.03 -2.36 29.01
N ARG A 154 -1.74 -2.43 27.71
CA ARG A 154 -0.38 -2.49 27.16
C ARG A 154 0.13 -1.15 26.59
N LYS A 155 -0.45 -0.02 27.01
CA LYS A 155 0.00 1.35 26.67
C LYS A 155 1.34 1.70 27.34
#